data_AF-A0AA50DKP3-F1
#
_entry.id   AF-A0AA50DKP3-F1
#
_cell.length_a   1.000
_cell.length_b   1.000
_cell.length_c   1.000
_cell.angle_alpha   90.00
_cell.angle_beta   90.00
_cell.angle_gamma   90.00
#
_symmetry.space_group_name_H-M   'P 1'
#
loop_
_entity.id
_entity.type
_entity.pdbx_description
1 polymer ?
#
loop_
_entity_poly.entity_id
_entity_poly.type
_entity_poly.pdbx_seq_one_letter_code
_entity_poly.pdbx_strand_id
1 'polypeptide(L)'
;MQPNISIALTVPHMTKEKYSQETGIDADTIDLMLKDGRLSSYRHRLRKDGKRELILINVVALAIDALTDHKVKFSESMSGTQRRTSRSA
;
A
#
# COMPACT_ATOMS: atom_id res chain seq x y z
N MET A 1 -19.83 -15.44 -8.05
CA MET A 1 -18.50 -14.86 -8.38
C MET A 1 -18.06 -14.01 -7.22
N GLN A 2 -16.86 -14.20 -6.68
CA GLN A 2 -16.29 -13.23 -5.75
C GLN A 2 -15.88 -11.98 -6.53
N PRO A 3 -16.18 -10.77 -6.02
CA PRO A 3 -15.66 -9.55 -6.62
C PRO A 3 -14.14 -9.54 -6.46
N ASN A 4 -13.43 -9.48 -7.59
CA ASN A 4 -11.97 -9.39 -7.61
C ASN A 4 -11.58 -7.92 -7.81
N ILE A 5 -10.64 -7.43 -7.00
CA ILE A 5 -9.97 -6.14 -7.22
C ILE A 5 -8.62 -6.43 -7.87
N SER A 6 -8.34 -5.74 -8.99
CA SER A 6 -7.02 -5.76 -9.62
C SER A 6 -6.30 -4.45 -9.34
N ILE A 7 -5.11 -4.52 -8.74
CA ILE A 7 -4.26 -3.38 -8.44
C ILE A 7 -2.98 -3.51 -9.27
N ALA A 8 -2.70 -2.52 -10.12
CA ALA A 8 -1.48 -2.49 -10.92
C ALA A 8 -0.41 -1.64 -10.21
N LEU A 9 0.70 -2.27 -9.83
CA LEU A 9 1.87 -1.58 -9.27
C LEU A 9 2.93 -1.45 -10.36
N THR A 10 3.12 -0.23 -10.87
CA THR A 10 4.11 0.04 -11.94
C THR A 10 5.55 0.01 -11.45
N VAL A 11 5.76 0.27 -10.15
CA VAL A 11 7.09 0.31 -9.51
C VAL A 11 7.08 -0.63 -8.30
N PRO A 12 7.54 -1.89 -8.46
CA PRO A 12 7.45 -2.88 -7.39
C PRO A 12 8.46 -2.65 -6.26
N HIS A 13 9.57 -1.95 -6.56
CA HIS A 13 10.63 -1.62 -5.63
C HIS A 13 10.97 -0.15 -5.75
N MET A 14 11.17 0.53 -4.64
CA MET A 14 11.59 1.93 -4.63
C MET A 14 12.70 2.17 -3.62
N THR A 15 13.53 3.19 -3.84
CA THR A 15 14.56 3.55 -2.85
C THR A 15 13.89 4.10 -1.58
N LYS A 16 14.63 4.11 -0.47
CA LYS A 16 14.19 4.74 0.78
C LYS A 16 13.76 6.20 0.56
N GLU A 17 14.55 6.95 -0.20
CA GLU A 17 14.33 8.38 -0.45
C GLU A 17 13.04 8.58 -1.24
N LYS A 18 12.79 7.74 -2.24
CA LYS A 18 11.54 7.81 -3.01
C LYS A 18 10.34 7.41 -2.17
N TYR A 19 10.47 6.38 -1.34
CA TYR A 19 9.42 5.97 -0.40
C TYR A 19 9.09 7.07 0.61
N SER A 20 10.11 7.74 1.15
CA SER A 20 9.95 8.90 2.03
C SER A 20 9.18 10.02 1.32
N GLN A 21 9.55 10.35 0.08
CA GLN A 21 8.87 11.37 -0.71
C GLN A 21 7.39 11.04 -0.96
N GLU A 22 7.08 9.80 -1.36
CA GLU A 22 5.70 9.41 -1.71
C GLU A 22 4.79 9.23 -0.48
N THR A 23 5.36 8.78 0.65
CA THR A 23 4.58 8.53 1.87
C THR A 23 4.51 9.73 2.82
N GLY A 24 5.41 10.71 2.65
CA GLY A 24 5.61 11.79 3.60
C GLY A 24 6.26 11.35 4.92
N ILE A 25 6.66 10.08 5.05
CA ILE A 25 7.37 9.58 6.23
C ILE A 25 8.82 10.01 6.12
N ASP A 26 9.34 10.61 7.19
CA ASP A 26 10.73 11.05 7.24
C ASP A 26 11.73 9.89 7.04
N ALA A 27 12.83 10.17 6.34
CA ALA A 27 13.83 9.16 5.98
C ALA A 27 14.54 8.56 7.20
N ASP A 28 14.73 9.32 8.28
CA ASP A 28 15.33 8.81 9.53
C ASP A 28 14.33 7.91 10.25
N THR A 29 13.05 8.26 10.20
CA THR A 29 11.98 7.38 10.73
C THR A 29 11.92 6.06 9.97
N ILE A 30 12.05 6.08 8.63
CA ILE A 30 12.12 4.86 7.83
C ILE A 30 13.35 4.03 8.19
N ASP A 31 14.51 4.66 8.41
CA ASP A 31 15.72 3.97 8.87
C ASP A 31 15.52 3.32 10.25
N LEU A 32 14.83 4.00 11.17
CA LEU A 32 14.46 3.42 12.47
C LEU A 32 13.55 2.19 12.29
N MET A 33 12.53 2.26 11.43
CA MET A 33 11.66 1.13 11.12
C MET A 33 12.40 -0.04 10.46
N LEU A 34 13.40 0.24 9.62
CA LEU A 34 14.27 -0.76 9.00
C LEU A 34 15.22 -1.43 9.99
N LYS A 35 15.65 -0.70 11.04
CA LYS A 35 16.47 -1.21 12.14
C LYS A 35 15.65 -2.00 13.15
N ASP A 36 14.45 -1.53 13.48
CA ASP A 36 13.48 -2.17 14.38
C ASP A 36 12.83 -3.43 13.79
N GLY A 37 13.11 -3.73 12.52
CA GLY A 37 12.64 -4.96 11.87
C GLY A 37 11.29 -4.82 11.16
N ARG A 38 10.52 -3.76 11.42
CA ARG A 38 9.18 -3.53 10.84
C ARG A 38 9.14 -3.47 9.32
N LEU A 39 10.19 -2.94 8.70
CA LEU A 39 10.37 -2.93 7.24
C LEU A 39 11.43 -3.94 6.76
N SER A 40 11.97 -4.76 7.65
CA SER A 40 13.12 -5.61 7.33
C SER A 40 12.78 -6.80 6.44
N SER A 41 11.55 -7.33 6.53
CA SER A 41 11.02 -8.36 5.62
C SER A 41 10.68 -7.81 4.23
N TYR A 42 10.49 -6.49 4.13
CA TYR A 42 10.06 -5.80 2.93
C TYR A 42 11.19 -5.01 2.27
N ARG A 43 12.45 -5.32 2.57
CA ARG A 43 13.60 -4.65 1.96
C ARG A 43 14.43 -5.58 1.09
N HIS A 44 14.87 -5.07 -0.05
CA HIS A 44 15.91 -5.66 -0.87
C HIS A 44 17.20 -4.86 -0.65
N ARG A 45 18.25 -5.56 -0.23
CA ARG A 45 19.57 -4.98 -0.04
C ARG A 45 20.41 -5.20 -1.28
N LEU A 46 20.73 -4.12 -1.98
CA LEU A 46 21.69 -4.17 -3.08
C LEU A 46 23.08 -3.93 -2.49
N ARG A 47 23.88 -5.00 -2.44
CA ARG A 47 25.30 -4.89 -2.14
C ARG A 47 25.96 -4.04 -3.22
N LYS A 48 26.74 -3.07 -2.79
CA LYS A 48 27.63 -2.30 -3.66
C LYS A 48 29.04 -2.50 -3.12
N ASP A 49 29.88 -3.17 -3.89
CA ASP A 49 31.24 -3.51 -3.48
C ASP A 49 32.00 -2.25 -3.04
N GLY A 50 32.22 -2.12 -1.72
CA GLY A 50 32.94 -1.01 -1.10
C GLY A 50 32.18 0.31 -0.90
N LYS A 51 30.85 0.38 -1.10
CA LYS A 51 30.04 1.60 -0.86
C LYS A 51 28.84 1.33 0.07
N ARG A 52 28.17 2.40 0.52
CA ARG A 52 26.91 2.31 1.28
C ARG A 52 25.93 1.37 0.57
N GLU A 53 25.42 0.39 1.31
CA GLU A 53 24.41 -0.56 0.86
C GLU A 53 23.15 0.21 0.44
N LEU A 54 22.66 -0.02 -0.78
CA LEU A 54 21.43 0.62 -1.25
C LEU A 54 20.25 -0.23 -0.78
N ILE A 55 19.31 0.40 -0.09
CA ILE A 55 18.09 -0.25 0.39
C ILE A 55 16.95 0.10 -0.56
N LEU A 56 16.33 -0.92 -1.12
CA LEU A 56 15.06 -0.82 -1.81
C LEU A 56 13.94 -1.36 -0.93
N ILE A 57 12.81 -0.67 -0.89
CA ILE A 57 11.58 -1.09 -0.24
C ILE A 57 10.72 -1.81 -1.28
N ASN A 58 10.31 -3.04 -0.96
CA ASN A 58 9.43 -3.88 -1.75
C ASN A 58 7.97 -3.51 -1.44
N VAL A 59 7.41 -2.68 -2.31
CA VAL A 59 6.06 -2.13 -2.18
C VAL A 59 5.00 -3.20 -2.41
N VAL A 60 5.30 -4.17 -3.28
CA VAL A 60 4.39 -5.28 -3.58
C VAL A 60 4.14 -6.11 -2.33
N ALA A 61 5.20 -6.47 -1.62
CA ALA A 61 5.08 -7.27 -0.40
C ALA A 61 4.30 -6.50 0.70
N LEU A 62 4.55 -5.19 0.85
CA LEU A 62 3.78 -4.34 1.76
C LEU A 62 2.29 -4.30 1.41
N ALA A 63 1.96 -4.17 0.12
CA ALA A 63 0.59 -4.13 -0.33
C ALA A 63 -0.12 -5.48 -0.10
N ILE A 64 0.54 -6.60 -0.41
CA ILE A 64 -0.01 -7.94 -0.17
C ILE A 64 -0.25 -8.17 1.31
N ASP A 65 0.71 -7.84 2.17
CA ASP A 65 0.60 -7.98 3.62
C ASP A 65 -0.59 -7.18 4.17
N ALA A 66 -0.67 -5.90 3.81
CA ALA A 66 -1.78 -5.02 4.20
C ALA A 66 -3.15 -5.53 3.72
N LEU A 67 -3.22 -6.08 2.50
CA LEU A 67 -4.46 -6.63 1.95
C LEU A 67 -4.85 -7.98 2.57
N THR A 68 -3.87 -8.78 2.97
CA THR A 68 -4.10 -10.10 3.58
C THR A 68 -4.65 -9.96 5.00
N ASP A 69 -4.11 -9.01 5.76
CA ASP A 69 -4.54 -8.76 7.15
C ASP A 69 -5.81 -7.90 7.28
N HIS A 70 -6.30 -7.31 6.18
CA HIS A 70 -7.48 -6.44 6.23
C HIS A 70 -8.78 -7.14 5.83
N LYS A 71 -9.76 -7.13 6.75
CA LYS A 71 -11.17 -7.36 6.40
C LYS A 71 -11.72 -6.14 5.65
N VAL A 72 -11.60 -6.14 4.33
CA VAL A 72 -12.18 -5.08 3.48
C VAL A 72 -13.70 -5.07 3.68
N LYS A 73 -14.21 -4.04 4.37
CA LYS A 73 -15.65 -3.78 4.49
C LYS A 73 -16.05 -2.87 3.34
N PHE A 74 -16.72 -3.43 2.34
CA PHE A 74 -17.37 -2.63 1.30
C PHE A 74 -18.60 -1.95 1.91
N SER A 75 -18.60 -0.62 1.99
CA SER A 75 -19.83 0.12 2.24
C SER A 75 -20.63 0.15 0.95
N GLU A 76 -21.70 -0.63 0.84
CA GLU A 76 -22.68 -0.46 -0.24
C GLU A 76 -23.27 0.94 -0.14
N SER A 77 -22.96 1.80 -1.11
CA SER A 77 -23.70 3.04 -1.30
C SER A 77 -25.08 2.67 -1.84
N MET A 78 -26.10 2.73 -0.98
CA MET A 78 -27.48 2.52 -1.38
C MET A 78 -27.86 3.56 -2.45
N SER A 79 -28.07 3.11 -3.68
CA SER A 79 -28.71 3.91 -4.71
C SER A 79 -30.18 4.07 -4.31
N GLY A 80 -30.52 5.25 -3.79
CA GLY A 80 -31.87 5.60 -3.40
C GLY A 80 -32.82 5.48 -4.60
N THR A 81 -33.63 4.42 -4.61
CA THR A 81 -34.79 4.34 -5.49
C THR A 81 -35.84 5.29 -4.92
N GLN A 82 -35.94 6.50 -5.48
CA GLN A 82 -37.03 7.42 -5.22
C GLN A 82 -38.36 6.74 -5.60
N ARG A 83 -39.14 6.34 -4.59
CA ARG A 83 -40.56 5.99 -4.75
C ARG A 83 -41.30 7.23 -5.25
N ARG A 84 -41.58 7.29 -6.55
CA ARG A 84 -42.63 8.14 -7.10
C ARG A 84 -43.97 7.60 -6.61
N THR A 85 -44.58 8.29 -5.64
CA THR A 85 -46.01 8.11 -5.36
C THR A 85 -46.77 9.05 -6.28
N SER A 86 -47.41 8.49 -7.32
CA SER A 86 -48.38 9.20 -8.15
C SER A 86 -49.67 9.36 -7.35
N ARG A 87 -50.06 10.61 -7.07
CA ARG A 87 -51.33 10.96 -6.43
C ARG A 87 -52.11 11.87 -7.39
N SER A 88 -53.10 11.29 -8.09
CA SER A 88 -54.27 11.92 -8.74
C SER A 88 -55.00 10.80 -9.49
N ALA A 89 -56.31 10.56 -9.36
CA ALA A 89 -57.43 11.47 -9.26
C ALA A 89 -58.47 11.02 -8.22
#